data_AF-A0A336N938-F1
#
_entry.id   AF-A0A336N938-F1
#
_cell.length_a   1.000
_cell.length_b   1.000
_cell.length_c   1.000
_cell.angle_alpha   90.00
_cell.angle_beta   90.00
_cell.angle_gamma   90.00
#
_symmetry.space_group_name_H-M   'P 1'
#
loop_
_entity.id
_entity.type
_entity.pdbx_description
1 polymer ?
#
loop_
_entity_poly.entity_id
_entity_poly.type
_entity_poly.pdbx_seq_one_letter_code
_entity_poly.pdbx_strand_id
1 'polypeptide(L)' 'MGVASKLIDDPNDIQANWFDGVQTIGVTAGASAPEELVQSVISRLKEFGVTTVEELQGLEENMFFEVPKELRVKEMN' A
#
# COMPACT_ATOMS: atom_id res chain seq x y z
N MET A 1 -11.99 19.10 -3.07
CA MET A 1 -12.73 18.06 -3.85
C MET A 1 -12.15 18.05 -5.25
N GLY A 2 -11.72 16.92 -5.81
CA GLY A 2 -11.28 16.96 -7.22
C GLY A 2 -10.54 15.76 -7.82
N VAL A 3 -10.23 14.71 -7.07
CA VAL A 3 -9.56 13.51 -7.62
C VAL A 3 -10.40 12.28 -7.33
N ALA A 4 -10.57 11.41 -8.33
CA ALA A 4 -11.26 10.14 -8.15
C ALA A 4 -10.46 9.25 -7.19
N SER A 5 -11.13 8.69 -6.18
CA SER A 5 -10.53 7.77 -5.23
C SER A 5 -11.33 6.46 -5.17
N LYS A 6 -10.62 5.37 -4.89
CA LYS A 6 -11.17 4.01 -4.75
C LYS A 6 -10.55 3.39 -3.51
N LEU A 7 -11.39 2.79 -2.67
CA LEU A 7 -10.94 1.86 -1.63
C LEU A 7 -11.01 0.46 -2.25
N ILE A 8 -9.92 -0.30 -2.11
CA ILE A 8 -9.78 -1.67 -2.61
C ILE A 8 -9.25 -2.54 -1.49
N ASP A 9 -9.67 -3.81 -1.47
CA ASP A 9 -9.18 -4.78 -0.49
C ASP A 9 -8.03 -5.61 -1.07
N ASP A 10 -8.05 -5.86 -2.38
CA ASP A 10 -7.08 -6.71 -3.08
C ASP A 10 -6.70 -6.12 -4.46
N PRO A 11 -5.50 -6.40 -5.00
CA PRO A 11 -5.11 -5.93 -6.34
C PRO A 11 -6.08 -6.33 -7.45
N ASN A 12 -6.83 -7.43 -7.28
CA ASN A 12 -7.82 -7.88 -8.27
C ASN A 12 -9.04 -6.96 -8.37
N ASP A 13 -9.30 -6.10 -7.37
CA ASP A 13 -10.37 -5.10 -7.43
C ASP A 13 -10.07 -3.98 -8.43
N ILE A 14 -8.80 -3.83 -8.83
CA ILE A 14 -8.34 -2.76 -9.72
C ILE A 14 -8.81 -3.04 -11.15
N GLN A 15 -9.60 -2.12 -11.70
CA GLN A 15 -10.12 -2.22 -13.06
C GLN A 15 -9.36 -1.29 -14.01
N ALA A 16 -8.96 -1.80 -15.16
CA ALA A 16 -8.16 -1.05 -16.14
C ALA A 16 -8.84 0.24 -16.63
N ASN A 17 -10.17 0.24 -16.75
CA ASN A 17 -10.96 1.40 -17.18
C ASN A 17 -10.91 2.59 -16.20
N TRP A 18 -10.42 2.40 -14.97
CA TRP A 18 -10.22 3.51 -14.03
C TRP A 18 -9.11 4.46 -14.48
N PHE A 19 -8.23 4.00 -15.37
CA PHE A 19 -7.02 4.70 -15.77
C PHE A 19 -7.09 5.34 -17.17
N ASP A 20 -8.26 5.33 -17.81
CA ASP A 20 -8.45 5.94 -19.12
C ASP A 20 -8.14 7.45 -19.06
N GLY A 21 -7.06 7.87 -19.73
CA GLY A 21 -6.57 9.25 -19.72
C GLY A 21 -5.85 9.68 -18.44
N VAL A 22 -5.59 8.75 -17.50
CA VAL A 22 -4.87 9.02 -16.25
C VAL A 22 -3.36 8.90 -16.47
N GLN A 23 -2.62 9.94 -16.11
CA GLN A 23 -1.15 9.96 -16.24
C GLN A 23 -0.44 9.73 -14.90
N THR A 24 -1.15 9.91 -13.79
CA THR A 24 -0.57 9.84 -12.44
C THR A 24 -1.55 9.20 -11.49
N ILE A 25 -1.07 8.21 -10.75
CA ILE A 25 -1.86 7.43 -9.79
C ILE A 25 -1.21 7.61 -8.42
N GLY A 26 -1.99 8.07 -7.45
CA GLY A 26 -1.57 8.07 -6.05
C GLY A 26 -1.98 6.75 -5.40
N VAL A 27 -1.04 6.11 -4.71
CA VAL A 27 -1.29 4.91 -3.90
C VAL A 27 -1.01 5.26 -2.45
N THR A 28 -1.91 4.84 -1.57
CA THR A 28 -1.75 4.95 -0.12
C THR A 28 -2.46 3.77 0.54
N ALA A 29 -2.16 3.52 1.80
CA ALA A 29 -2.69 2.40 2.54
C ALA A 29 -3.16 2.85 3.92
N GLY A 30 -4.22 2.21 4.44
CA GLY A 30 -4.61 2.41 5.82
C GLY A 30 -3.55 1.82 6.77
N ALA A 31 -3.50 2.31 8.01
CA ALA A 31 -2.53 1.88 9.02
C ALA A 31 -2.53 0.36 9.32
N SER A 32 -3.61 -0.34 8.99
CA SER A 32 -3.76 -1.79 9.20
C SER A 32 -3.40 -2.64 7.99
N ALA A 33 -3.10 -2.04 6.84
CA ALA A 33 -2.78 -2.77 5.62
C ALA A 33 -1.30 -3.18 5.63
N PRO A 34 -0.98 -4.47 5.36
CA PRO A 34 0.40 -4.93 5.33
C PRO A 34 1.13 -4.39 4.08
N GLU A 35 2.44 -4.18 4.21
CA GLU A 35 3.29 -3.69 3.11
C GLU A 35 3.23 -4.57 1.86
N GLU A 36 3.14 -5.90 2.03
CA GLU A 36 3.03 -6.85 0.91
C GLU A 36 1.79 -6.60 0.04
N LEU A 37 0.69 -6.14 0.65
CA LEU A 37 -0.52 -5.79 -0.08
C LEU A 37 -0.30 -4.57 -0.98
N VAL A 38 0.39 -3.55 -0.45
CA VAL A 38 0.76 -2.34 -1.20
C VAL A 38 1.67 -2.70 -2.38
N GLN A 39 2.67 -3.55 -2.16
CA GLN A 39 3.57 -4.01 -3.22
C GLN A 39 2.83 -4.83 -4.28
N SER A 40 1.83 -5.62 -3.89
CA SER A 40 0.99 -6.38 -4.82
C SER A 40 0.10 -5.46 -5.66
N VAL A 41 -0.43 -4.37 -5.08
CA VAL A 41 -1.15 -3.32 -5.80
C VAL A 41 -0.24 -2.63 -6.82
N ILE A 42 0.98 -2.25 -6.42
CA ILE A 42 1.97 -1.65 -7.33
C ILE A 42 2.29 -2.60 -8.50
N SER A 43 2.45 -3.90 -8.21
CA SER A 43 2.72 -4.92 -9.23
C SER A 43 1.57 -5.02 -10.24
N ARG A 44 0.33 -5.02 -9.76
CA ARG A 44 -0.85 -5.00 -10.63
C ARG A 44 -0.93 -3.74 -11.50
N LEU A 45 -0.58 -2.58 -10.95
CA LEU A 45 -0.54 -1.33 -11.72
C LEU A 45 0.54 -1.35 -12.82
N LYS A 46 1.66 -2.03 -12.60
CA LYS A 46 2.69 -2.23 -13.64
C LYS A 46 2.17 -3.06 -14.80
N GLU A 47 1.31 -4.07 -14.55
CA GLU A 47 0.64 -4.83 -15.61
C GLU A 47 -0.28 -3.96 -16.48
N PHE A 48 -0.79 -2.86 -15.93
CA PHE A 48 -1.58 -1.85 -16.66
C PHE A 48 -0.73 -0.78 -17.33
N GLY A 49 0.60 -0.91 -17.32
CA GLY A 49 1.51 -0.03 -18.05
C GLY A 49 2.18 1.05 -17.21
N VAL A 50 2.06 1.02 -15.88
CA VAL A 50 2.86 1.89 -15.00
C VAL A 50 4.33 1.50 -15.10
N THR A 51 5.18 2.46 -15.48
CA THR A 51 6.62 2.23 -15.69
C THR A 51 7.49 2.74 -14.54
N THR A 52 7.03 3.78 -13.84
CA THR A 52 7.79 4.45 -12.79
C THR A 52 6.98 4.49 -11.51
N VAL A 53 7.65 4.23 -10.39
CA VAL A 53 7.09 4.33 -9.04
C VAL A 53 8.05 5.19 -8.23
N GLU A 54 7.53 6.21 -7.59
CA GLU A 54 8.27 7.12 -6.71
C GLU A 54 7.59 7.15 -5.35
N GLU A 55 8.38 6.97 -4.30
CA GLU A 55 7.91 7.13 -2.93
C GLU A 55 8.03 8.61 -2.53
N LEU A 56 6.90 9.23 -2.21
CA LEU A 56 6.89 10.61 -1.75
C LEU A 56 7.36 10.66 -0.30
N GLN A 57 8.35 11.51 -0.03
CA GLN A 57 8.87 11.66 1.33
C GLN A 57 7.80 12.20 2.27
N GLY A 58 7.42 11.37 3.24
CA GLY A 58 6.48 11.71 4.31
C GLY A 58 7.15 12.26 5.57
N LEU A 59 6.34 12.45 6.61
CA LEU A 59 6.84 12.68 7.97
C LEU A 59 7.45 11.37 8.50
N GLU A 60 8.62 11.47 9.14
CA GLU A 60 9.25 10.30 9.77
C GLU A 60 8.48 9.88 11.02
N GLU A 61 8.05 8.61 11.07
CA GLU A 61 7.30 8.04 12.19
C GLU A 61 8.17 7.03 12.94
N ASN A 62 8.49 7.33 14.20
CA ASN A 62 9.40 6.52 15.04
C ASN A 62 8.72 5.95 16.29
N MET A 63 7.39 5.82 16.28
CA MET A 63 6.62 5.34 17.44
C MET A 63 6.41 3.83 17.35
N PHE A 64 6.79 3.11 18.40
CA PHE A 64 6.61 1.66 18.51
C PHE A 64 5.98 1.30 19.85
N PHE A 65 5.07 0.32 19.84
CA PHE A 65 4.48 -0.26 21.04
C PHE A 65 5.12 -1.61 21.30
N GLU A 66 5.83 -1.75 22.42
CA GLU A 66 6.44 -3.02 22.79
C GLU A 66 5.37 -4.06 23.15
N VAL A 67 5.62 -5.31 22.72
CA VAL A 67 4.82 -6.45 23.15
C VAL A 67 5.06 -6.69 24.65
N PRO A 68 3.99 -6.84 25.47
CA PRO A 68 4.09 -7.20 26.89
C PRO A 68 5.00 -8.40 27.11
N LYS A 69 5.75 -8.40 28.21
CA LYS A 69 6.78 -9.42 28.50
C LYS A 69 6.21 -10.84 28.50
N GLU A 70 4.95 -10.98 28.88
CA GLU A 70 4.19 -12.22 28.98
C GLU A 70 3.85 -12.84 27.62
N LEU A 71 3.78 -12.02 26.56
CA LEU A 71 3.42 -12.42 25.20
C LEU A 71 4.61 -12.51 24.25
N ARG A 72 5.83 -12.24 24.75
CA ARG A 72 7.05 -12.41 23.96
C ARG A 72 7.23 -13.90 23.67
N VAL A 73 7.26 -14.27 22.39
CA VAL A 73 7.54 -15.63 21.95
C VAL A 73 8.93 -16.02 22.48
N LYS A 74 8.99 -17.02 23.37
CA LYS A 74 10.26 -17.63 23.77
C LYS A 74 10.74 -18.44 22.58
N GLU A 75 11.85 -18.04 21.96
CA GLU A 75 12.57 -18.95 21.06
C GLU A 75 13.01 -20.17 21.88
N MET A 76 12.30 -21.27 21.70
CA MET A 76 12.72 -22.58 22.16
C MET A 76 13.65 -23.13 21.08
N ASN A 77 14.96 -22.94 21.26
CA ASN A 77 16.00 -23.67 20.56
C ASN A 77 15.99 -25.15 20.95
#